data_AF-A0A2V0Q6M1-F1
#
_entry.id   AF-A0A2V0Q6M1-F1
#
_cell.length_a   1.000
_cell.length_b   1.000
_cell.length_c   1.000
_cell.angle_alpha   90.00
_cell.angle_beta   90.00
_cell.angle_gamma   90.00
#
_symmetry.space_group_name_H-M   'P 1'
#
loop_
_entity.id
_entity.type
_entity.pdbx_description
1 polymer ?
#
loop_
_entity_poly.entity_id
_entity_poly.type
_entity_poly.pdbx_seq_one_letter_code
_entity_poly.pdbx_strand_id
1 'polypeptide(L)'
;MNGLDQTVDAREMHDAIRRTFSGNAEIEVLKTTVPASVIFRQGSTAGMSAHRIEYKQPSNRRAPSALKIIRDLAIEIFPQWTDRFEAMTESAVEALVKGDQ
;
A
#
# COMPACT_ATOMS: atom_id res chain seq x y z
N MET A 1 9.26 2.36 3.54
CA MET A 1 9.35 2.45 5.01
C MET A 1 7.95 2.24 5.58
N ASN A 2 7.74 1.21 6.40
CA ASN A 2 6.42 0.93 6.97
C ASN A 2 6.29 1.63 8.31
N GLY A 3 5.19 2.35 8.50
CA GLY A 3 4.80 2.77 9.84
C GLY A 3 5.07 4.22 10.25
N LEU A 4 5.29 5.12 9.30
CA LEU A 4 5.49 6.53 9.63
C LEU A 4 4.17 7.30 9.65
N ASP A 5 3.85 7.81 10.83
CA ASP A 5 2.90 8.90 11.02
C ASP A 5 3.30 10.09 10.14
N GLN A 6 2.34 10.88 9.67
CA GLN A 6 2.52 11.89 8.63
C GLN A 6 3.23 13.17 9.15
N THR A 7 4.35 13.04 9.84
CA THR A 7 5.16 14.16 10.30
C THR A 7 6.18 14.59 9.23
N VAL A 8 6.66 15.83 9.31
CA VAL A 8 7.72 16.34 8.42
C VAL A 8 8.98 15.47 8.51
N ASP A 9 9.32 15.00 9.71
CA ASP A 9 10.45 14.10 9.98
C ASP A 9 10.38 12.78 9.19
N ALA A 10 9.19 12.22 9.00
CA ALA A 10 9.00 10.99 8.23
C ALA A 10 9.43 11.15 6.76
N ARG A 11 9.16 12.33 6.18
CA ARG A 11 9.54 12.64 4.80
C ARG A 11 11.04 12.88 4.69
N GLU A 12 11.62 13.61 5.65
CA GLU A 12 13.06 13.88 5.67
C GLU A 12 13.88 12.59 5.83
N MET A 13 13.46 11.68 6.71
CA MET A 13 14.10 10.38 6.89
C MET A 13 13.96 9.50 5.65
N HIS A 14 12.80 9.49 5.01
CA HIS A 14 12.60 8.75 3.77
C HIS A 14 13.50 9.26 2.64
N ASP A 15 13.63 10.57 2.49
CA ASP A 15 14.50 11.17 1.47
C ASP A 15 15.98 10.95 1.79
N ALA A 16 16.37 10.93 3.08
CA ALA A 16 17.71 10.56 3.50
C ALA A 16 18.04 9.11 3.12
N ILE A 17 17.16 8.15 3.42
CA ILE A 17 17.34 6.74 3.06
C ILE A 17 17.47 6.59 1.54
N ARG A 18 16.62 7.25 0.76
CA ARG A 18 16.72 7.22 -0.71
C ARG A 18 18.06 7.74 -1.21
N ARG A 19 18.58 8.82 -0.64
CA ARG A 19 19.91 9.34 -1.00
C ARG A 19 21.00 8.33 -0.66
N THR A 20 20.96 7.73 0.52
CA THR A 20 21.95 6.74 0.97
C THR A 20 22.04 5.52 0.07
N PHE A 21 20.90 5.02 -0.44
CA PHE A 21 20.86 3.83 -1.29
C PHE A 21 20.76 4.15 -2.79
N SER A 22 20.85 5.43 -3.19
CA SER A 22 20.82 5.79 -4.60
C SER A 22 22.02 5.18 -5.34
N GLY A 23 21.75 4.41 -6.40
CA GLY A 23 22.80 3.72 -7.17
C GLY A 23 23.39 2.48 -6.48
N ASN A 24 22.81 2.01 -5.38
CA ASN A 24 23.19 0.73 -4.79
C ASN A 24 22.71 -0.42 -5.70
N ALA A 25 23.59 -1.36 -6.01
CA ALA A 25 23.29 -2.47 -6.93
C ALA A 25 22.43 -3.59 -6.28
N GLU A 26 22.35 -3.62 -4.95
CA GLU A 26 21.71 -4.69 -4.17
C GLU A 26 20.42 -4.24 -3.49
N ILE A 27 20.23 -2.94 -3.29
CA ILE A 27 19.11 -2.38 -2.53
C ILE A 27 18.38 -1.32 -3.36
N GLU A 28 17.12 -1.59 -3.68
CA GLU A 28 16.20 -0.62 -4.28
C GLU A 28 15.20 -0.11 -3.23
N VAL A 29 15.11 1.22 -3.09
CA VAL A 29 14.16 1.86 -2.17
C VAL A 29 12.88 2.23 -2.93
N LEU A 30 11.81 1.49 -2.67
CA LEU A 30 10.50 1.69 -3.28
C LEU A 30 9.91 3.07 -2.94
N LYS A 31 9.12 3.59 -3.86
CA LYS A 31 8.40 4.85 -3.78
C LYS A 31 7.12 4.75 -2.96
N THR A 32 6.48 3.60 -2.97
CA THR A 32 5.24 3.40 -2.26
C THR A 32 5.47 3.35 -0.75
N THR A 33 4.79 4.22 -0.01
CA THR A 33 4.80 4.22 1.46
C THR A 33 3.59 3.48 2.00
N VAL A 34 3.83 2.46 2.83
CA VAL A 34 2.75 1.80 3.58
C VAL A 34 2.62 2.49 4.95
N PRO A 35 1.52 3.20 5.21
CA PRO A 35 1.33 3.93 6.46
C PRO A 35 1.18 2.98 7.65
N ALA A 36 1.48 3.45 8.86
CA ALA A 36 1.07 2.82 10.13
C ALA A 36 -0.45 2.93 10.33
N SER A 37 -1.24 2.43 9.38
CA SER A 37 -2.69 2.44 9.50
C SER A 37 -3.17 1.22 10.28
N VAL A 38 -4.15 1.43 11.15
CA VAL A 38 -4.83 0.39 11.94
C VAL A 38 -5.36 -0.72 11.04
N ILE A 39 -5.72 -0.43 9.79
CA ILE A 39 -6.27 -1.41 8.85
C ILE A 39 -5.29 -2.53 8.49
N PHE A 40 -3.99 -2.24 8.40
CA PHE A 40 -2.98 -3.27 8.11
C PHE A 40 -2.80 -4.20 9.31
N ARG A 41 -2.85 -3.64 10.52
CA ARG A 41 -2.82 -4.44 11.76
C ARG A 41 -4.08 -5.28 11.90
N GLN A 42 -5.25 -4.71 11.63
CA GLN A 42 -6.53 -5.44 11.64
C GLN A 42 -6.50 -6.60 10.65
N GLY A 43 -6.00 -6.39 9.43
CA GLY A 43 -5.79 -7.45 8.45
C GLY A 43 -4.95 -8.60 8.98
N SER A 44 -3.78 -8.29 9.54
CA SER A 44 -2.91 -9.31 10.13
C SER A 44 -3.60 -10.09 11.25
N THR A 45 -4.32 -9.42 12.16
CA THR A 45 -5.06 -10.09 13.24
C THR A 45 -6.19 -10.97 12.71
N ALA A 46 -6.86 -10.55 11.64
CA ALA A 46 -7.97 -11.29 11.03
C ALA A 46 -7.51 -12.41 10.07
N GLY A 47 -6.20 -12.54 9.82
CA GLY A 47 -5.69 -13.45 8.78
C GLY A 47 -6.13 -13.05 7.36
N MET A 48 -6.48 -11.79 7.15
CA MET A 48 -7.01 -11.25 5.90
C MET A 48 -6.11 -10.14 5.37
N SER A 49 -5.90 -10.10 4.05
CA SER A 49 -5.16 -9.00 3.44
C SER A 49 -5.92 -7.68 3.59
N ALA A 50 -5.24 -6.61 4.02
CA ALA A 50 -5.86 -5.32 4.32
C ALA A 50 -6.66 -4.72 3.16
N HIS A 51 -6.24 -4.95 1.91
CA HIS A 51 -6.97 -4.50 0.72
C HIS A 51 -8.35 -5.17 0.54
N ARG A 52 -8.60 -6.32 1.19
CA ARG A 52 -9.91 -6.98 1.22
C ARG A 52 -10.83 -6.42 2.31
N ILE A 53 -10.25 -5.83 3.35
CA ILE A 53 -10.99 -5.19 4.45
C ILE A 53 -11.34 -3.74 4.07
N GLU A 54 -10.38 -3.03 3.49
CA GLU A 54 -10.56 -1.64 3.03
C GLU A 54 -10.18 -1.50 1.57
N TYR A 55 -11.15 -1.80 0.70
CA TYR A 55 -11.03 -1.54 -0.73
C TYR A 55 -11.48 -0.13 -1.12
N LYS A 56 -12.39 0.49 -0.36
CA LYS A 56 -12.88 1.86 -0.56
C LYS A 56 -12.15 2.86 0.34
N GLN A 57 -11.87 4.05 -0.17
CA GLN A 57 -11.35 5.13 0.65
C GLN A 57 -12.47 5.70 1.56
N PRO A 58 -12.29 5.76 2.89
CA PRO A 58 -13.25 6.40 3.78
C PRO A 58 -13.40 7.89 3.44
N SER A 59 -14.63 8.39 3.37
CA SER A 59 -14.94 9.77 2.95
C SER A 59 -14.34 10.85 3.85
N ASN A 60 -14.07 10.52 5.12
CA ASN A 60 -13.46 11.42 6.10
C ASN A 60 -11.93 11.34 6.16
N ARG A 61 -11.29 10.56 5.28
CA ARG A 61 -9.85 10.32 5.30
C ARG A 61 -9.19 10.76 4.00
N ARG A 62 -8.15 11.61 4.10
CA ARG A 62 -7.34 12.03 2.94
C ARG A 62 -6.38 10.95 2.45
N ALA A 63 -5.92 10.08 3.34
CA ALA A 63 -5.02 8.99 2.98
C ALA A 63 -5.72 7.95 2.09
N PRO A 64 -5.00 7.35 1.12
CA PRO A 64 -5.56 6.36 0.19
C PRO A 64 -6.05 5.09 0.90
N SER A 65 -6.95 4.35 0.26
CA SER A 65 -7.40 3.03 0.75
C SER A 65 -6.26 2.01 0.79
N ALA A 66 -6.40 0.99 1.63
CA ALA A 66 -5.45 -0.12 1.66
C ALA A 66 -5.32 -0.81 0.29
N LEU A 67 -6.42 -0.91 -0.48
CA LEU A 67 -6.37 -1.40 -1.87
C LEU A 67 -5.47 -0.54 -2.75
N LYS A 68 -5.62 0.79 -2.72
CA LYS A 68 -4.76 1.65 -3.53
C LYS A 68 -3.29 1.51 -3.15
N ILE A 69 -2.98 1.49 -1.85
CA ILE A 69 -1.60 1.35 -1.36
C ILE A 69 -0.99 0.02 -1.81
N ILE A 70 -1.70 -1.10 -1.64
CA ILE A 70 -1.21 -2.42 -2.04
C ILE A 70 -1.09 -2.53 -3.56
N ARG A 71 -2.01 -1.93 -4.32
CA ARG A 71 -1.96 -1.93 -5.79
C ARG A 71 -0.74 -1.16 -6.30
N ASP A 72 -0.52 0.06 -5.80
CA ASP A 72 0.62 0.89 -6.20
C ASP A 72 1.94 0.16 -5.86
N LEU A 73 2.02 -0.48 -4.69
CA LEU A 73 3.17 -1.29 -4.29
C LEU A 73 3.38 -2.51 -5.20
N ALA A 74 2.32 -3.23 -5.55
CA ALA A 74 2.41 -4.41 -6.40
C ALA A 74 2.83 -4.07 -7.83
N ILE A 75 2.34 -2.95 -8.38
CA ILE A 75 2.77 -2.42 -9.69
C ILE A 75 4.25 -2.05 -9.65
N GLU A 76 4.70 -1.44 -8.56
CA GLU A 76 6.09 -1.05 -8.41
C GLU A 76 7.04 -2.25 -8.38
N ILE A 77 6.65 -3.34 -7.70
CA ILE A 77 7.46 -4.56 -7.59
C ILE A 77 7.35 -5.43 -8.86
N PHE A 78 6.17 -5.48 -9.49
CA PHE A 78 5.87 -6.36 -10.62
C PHE A 78 5.24 -5.58 -11.78
N PRO A 79 5.99 -4.67 -12.44
CA PRO A 79 5.45 -3.79 -13.47
C PRO A 79 4.88 -4.55 -14.68
N GLN A 80 5.37 -5.77 -14.94
CA GLN A 80 4.86 -6.65 -16.00
C GLN A 80 3.39 -7.08 -15.82
N TRP A 81 2.81 -6.89 -14.62
CA TRP A 81 1.42 -7.24 -14.31
C TRP A 81 0.56 -6.01 -14.02
N THR A 82 0.99 -4.82 -14.42
CA THR A 82 0.28 -3.55 -14.18
C THR A 82 -1.21 -3.64 -14.52
N ASP A 83 -1.55 -4.06 -15.73
CA ASP A 83 -2.95 -4.17 -16.18
C ASP A 83 -3.80 -5.07 -15.27
N ARG A 84 -3.21 -6.16 -14.74
CA ARG A 84 -3.92 -7.07 -13.82
C ARG A 84 -4.17 -6.42 -12.47
N PHE A 85 -3.21 -5.65 -11.96
CA PHE A 85 -3.38 -4.93 -10.70
C PHE A 85 -4.34 -3.75 -10.84
N GLU A 86 -4.31 -3.04 -11.97
CA GLU A 86 -5.25 -1.96 -12.26
C GLU A 86 -6.69 -2.46 -12.44
N ALA A 87 -6.87 -3.67 -13.00
CA ALA A 87 -8.17 -4.32 -13.10
C ALA A 87 -8.80 -4.65 -11.73
N MET A 88 -8.02 -4.70 -10.65
CA MET A 88 -8.51 -4.90 -9.28
C MET A 88 -9.17 -3.64 -8.70
N THR A 89 -10.24 -3.17 -9.34
CA THR A 89 -11.02 -2.00 -8.90
C THR A 89 -11.74 -2.24 -7.57
N GLU A 90 -12.28 -1.18 -6.95
CA GLU A 90 -13.07 -1.31 -5.72
C GLU A 90 -14.24 -2.27 -5.90
N SER A 91 -14.95 -2.19 -7.04
CA SER A 91 -16.06 -3.07 -7.39
C SER A 91 -15.61 -4.52 -7.60
N ALA A 92 -14.45 -4.73 -8.23
CA ALA A 92 -13.89 -6.06 -8.42
C ALA A 92 -13.54 -6.73 -7.08
N VAL A 93 -12.91 -5.99 -6.17
CA VAL A 93 -12.61 -6.50 -4.82
C VAL A 93 -13.88 -6.70 -4.01
N GLU A 94 -14.85 -5.80 -4.10
CA GLU A 94 -16.15 -5.96 -3.43
C GLU A 94 -16.86 -7.24 -3.86
N ALA A 95 -16.86 -7.55 -5.15
CA ALA A 95 -17.44 -8.79 -5.68
C ALA A 95 -16.73 -10.03 -5.15
N LEU A 96 -15.39 -10.02 -5.10
CA LEU A 96 -14.60 -11.13 -4.56
C LEU A 96 -14.82 -11.33 -3.06
N VAL A 97 -14.88 -10.24 -2.29
CA VAL A 97 -15.09 -10.32 -0.83
C VAL A 97 -16.49 -10.82 -0.50
N LYS A 98 -17.52 -10.43 -1.26
CA LYS A 98 -18.90 -10.89 -1.05
C LYS A 98 -19.15 -12.29 -1.60
N GLY A 99 -18.41 -12.72 -2.62
CA GLY A 99 -18.50 -14.08 -3.16
C GLY A 99 -17.76 -15.13 -2.33
N ASP A 100 -16.81 -14.70 -1.49
CA ASP A 100 -16.08 -15.55 -0.54
C ASP A 100 -16.80 -15.71 0.82
N GLN A 101 -17.97 -15.09 1.02
CA GLN A 101 -18.84 -15.23 2.20
C GLN A 101 -20.01 -16.18 1.93
#